data_AF-T1BHS4-F1
#
_entry.id   AF-T1BHS4-F1
#
_cell.length_a   1.000
_cell.length_b   1.000
_cell.length_c   1.000
_cell.angle_alpha   90.00
_cell.angle_beta   90.00
_cell.angle_gamma   90.00
#
_symmetry.space_group_name_H-M   'P 1'
#
loop_
_entity.id
_entity.type
_entity.pdbx_description
1 polymer ?
#
loop_
_entity_poly.entity_id
_entity_poly.type
_entity_poly.pdbx_seq_one_letter_code
_entity_poly.pdbx_strand_id
1 'polypeptide(L)'
;FIDMESGKNQREVEDRLRDAMRMDRARIQIGKLSRFGLLEMSRQRLRPSLGESSHIVCPRCLGIGSIRSVESMALAVLRLIGEELRKERTTKIIAQLPVDVATFLFNEKREWLRTLESKTEVELLIV
;
A
#
# COMPACT_ATOMS: atom_id res chain seq x y z
N PHE A 1 -14.51 8.23 -15.89
CA PHE A 1 -14.33 8.93 -17.19
C PHE A 1 -13.95 10.37 -16.89
N ILE A 2 -13.49 11.14 -17.88
CA ILE A 2 -13.37 12.60 -17.68
C ILE A 2 -14.77 13.16 -17.41
N ASP A 3 -14.90 14.13 -16.51
CA ASP A 3 -16.18 14.71 -16.13
C ASP A 3 -16.89 15.37 -17.32
N MET A 4 -18.20 15.18 -17.38
CA MET A 4 -19.06 15.67 -18.45
C MET A 4 -20.31 16.30 -17.82
N GLU A 5 -20.52 17.59 -18.06
CA GLU A 5 -21.71 18.32 -17.58
C GLU A 5 -22.99 17.87 -18.31
N SER A 6 -22.87 17.56 -19.60
CA SER A 6 -23.99 17.11 -20.42
C SER A 6 -24.27 15.62 -20.22
N GLY A 7 -25.48 15.30 -19.74
CA GLY A 7 -25.96 13.92 -19.64
C GLY A 7 -26.09 13.22 -21.01
N LYS A 8 -26.13 13.99 -22.12
CA LYS A 8 -26.09 13.42 -23.47
C LYS A 8 -24.73 12.80 -23.75
N ASN A 9 -23.65 13.51 -23.42
CA ASN A 9 -22.28 13.05 -23.65
C ASN A 9 -21.99 11.78 -22.83
N GLN A 10 -22.51 11.72 -21.59
CA GLN A 10 -22.42 10.53 -20.74
C GLN A 10 -23.05 9.31 -21.42
N ARG A 11 -24.26 9.44 -21.98
CA ARG A 11 -24.94 8.36 -22.71
C ARG A 11 -24.18 7.94 -23.97
N GLU A 12 -23.67 8.90 -24.74
CA GLU A 12 -22.89 8.62 -25.94
C GLU A 12 -21.62 7.80 -25.60
N VAL A 13 -20.95 8.10 -24.48
CA VAL A 13 -19.81 7.31 -23.98
C VAL A 13 -20.23 5.90 -23.55
N GLU A 14 -21.33 5.76 -22.82
CA GLU A 14 -21.86 4.46 -22.40
C GLU A 14 -22.21 3.57 -23.59
N ASP A 15 -22.91 4.12 -24.58
CA ASP A 15 -23.33 3.39 -25.79
C ASP A 15 -22.12 3.03 -26.65
N ARG A 16 -21.15 3.94 -26.80
CA ARG A 16 -19.91 3.66 -27.51
C ARG A 16 -19.12 2.51 -26.88
N LEU A 17 -19.09 2.45 -25.55
CA LEU A 17 -18.43 1.37 -24.82
C LEU A 17 -19.18 0.04 -24.99
N ARG A 18 -20.52 0.05 -24.92
CA ARG A 18 -21.35 -1.14 -25.20
C ARG A 18 -21.08 -1.68 -26.59
N ASP A 19 -21.08 -0.82 -27.60
CA ASP A 19 -20.83 -1.20 -28.98
C ASP A 19 -19.42 -1.77 -29.18
N ALA A 20 -18.41 -1.16 -28.55
CA ALA A 20 -17.03 -1.66 -28.60
C ALA A 20 -16.88 -3.07 -28.00
N MET A 21 -17.67 -3.39 -26.98
CA MET A 21 -17.60 -4.67 -26.27
C MET A 21 -18.46 -5.79 -26.91
N ARG A 22 -19.28 -5.49 -27.93
CA ARG A 22 -20.15 -6.51 -28.59
C ARG A 22 -19.38 -7.67 -29.23
N MET A 23 -18.15 -7.44 -29.66
CA MET A 23 -17.31 -8.47 -30.28
C MET A 23 -16.55 -9.34 -29.26
N ASP A 24 -16.57 -8.98 -27.97
CA ASP A 24 -15.94 -9.80 -26.94
C ASP A 24 -16.75 -11.08 -26.73
N ARG A 25 -16.04 -12.20 -26.62
CA ARG A 25 -16.64 -13.53 -26.42
C ARG A 25 -17.09 -13.73 -24.97
N ALA A 26 -16.54 -12.98 -24.02
CA ALA A 26 -16.93 -13.06 -22.62
C ALA A 26 -18.28 -12.36 -22.40
N ARG A 27 -19.11 -12.90 -21.49
CA ARG A 27 -20.30 -12.17 -21.02
C ARG A 27 -19.84 -10.91 -20.28
N ILE A 28 -20.31 -9.75 -20.73
CA ILE A 28 -19.99 -8.45 -20.12
C ILE A 28 -21.30 -7.79 -19.68
N GLN A 29 -21.31 -7.22 -18.48
CA GLN A 29 -22.37 -6.32 -18.00
C GLN A 29 -21.78 -4.94 -17.78
N ILE A 30 -22.42 -3.93 -18.33
CA ILE A 30 -21.97 -2.53 -18.27
C ILE A 30 -23.05 -1.72 -17.57
N GLY A 31 -22.69 -1.09 -16.46
CA GLY A 31 -23.54 -0.18 -15.70
C GLY A 31 -23.71 1.17 -16.40
N LYS A 32 -24.18 2.16 -15.63
CA LYS A 32 -24.21 3.57 -16.03
C LYS A 32 -23.10 4.33 -15.30
N LEU A 33 -22.76 5.51 -15.82
CA LEU A 33 -21.92 6.46 -15.09
C LEU A 33 -22.59 6.84 -13.77
N SER A 34 -21.85 6.68 -12.67
CA SER A 34 -22.29 7.04 -11.34
C SER A 34 -22.27 8.56 -11.14
N ARG A 35 -22.88 9.02 -10.06
CA ARG A 35 -22.79 10.43 -9.63
C ARG A 35 -21.36 10.89 -9.35
N PHE A 36 -20.43 9.94 -9.15
CA PHE A 36 -19.01 10.19 -8.93
C PHE A 36 -18.18 10.07 -10.22
N GLY A 37 -18.80 9.97 -11.40
CA GLY A 37 -18.10 9.85 -12.69
C GLY A 37 -17.44 8.49 -12.94
N LEU A 38 -17.74 7.49 -12.10
CA LEU A 38 -17.24 6.11 -12.23
C LEU A 38 -18.20 5.26 -13.05
N LEU A 39 -17.67 4.39 -13.90
CA LEU A 39 -18.46 3.41 -14.64
C LEU A 39 -18.05 2.02 -14.19
N GLU A 40 -19.02 1.27 -13.67
CA GLU A 40 -18.82 -0.11 -13.24
C GLU A 40 -19.15 -1.07 -14.38
N MET A 41 -18.31 -2.09 -14.55
CA MET A 41 -18.56 -3.18 -15.48
C MET A 41 -18.04 -4.49 -14.92
N SER A 42 -18.73 -5.59 -15.24
CA SER A 42 -18.28 -6.95 -14.95
C SER A 42 -17.98 -7.66 -16.26
N ARG A 43 -16.90 -8.43 -16.30
CA ARG A 43 -16.49 -9.25 -17.45
C ARG A 43 -16.24 -10.67 -16.99
N GLN A 44 -16.88 -11.63 -17.63
CA GLN A 44 -16.71 -13.05 -17.33
C GLN A 44 -15.25 -13.48 -17.55
N ARG A 45 -14.69 -14.17 -16.56
CA ARG A 45 -13.35 -14.75 -16.63
C ARG A 45 -13.39 -16.07 -17.40
N LEU A 46 -12.80 -16.11 -18.59
CA LEU A 46 -12.70 -17.32 -19.42
C LEU A 46 -11.38 -18.07 -19.25
N ARG A 47 -10.30 -17.34 -18.90
CA ARG A 47 -8.93 -17.83 -18.72
C ARG A 47 -8.23 -17.01 -17.64
N PRO A 48 -7.09 -17.48 -17.09
CA PRO A 48 -6.23 -16.64 -16.26
C PRO A 48 -5.86 -15.34 -16.97
N SER A 49 -5.69 -14.27 -16.20
CA SER A 49 -5.30 -12.98 -16.77
C SER A 49 -3.82 -13.00 -17.20
N LEU A 50 -3.41 -12.05 -18.03
CA LEU A 50 -1.99 -11.91 -18.40
C LEU A 50 -1.12 -11.59 -17.17
N GLY A 51 -1.67 -10.84 -16.21
CA GLY A 51 -1.02 -10.57 -14.92
C GLY A 51 -0.74 -11.85 -14.15
N GLU A 52 -1.71 -12.75 -14.05
CA GLU A 52 -1.56 -14.03 -13.35
C GLU A 52 -0.60 -15.01 -14.04
N SER A 53 -0.51 -14.95 -15.37
CA SER A 53 0.29 -15.91 -16.15
C SER A 53 1.73 -15.46 -16.41
N SER A 54 1.97 -14.15 -16.48
CA SER A 54 3.25 -13.59 -16.95
C SER A 54 3.96 -12.69 -15.93
N HIS A 55 3.31 -12.37 -14.80
CA HIS A 55 3.86 -11.42 -13.82
C HIS A 55 3.90 -12.02 -12.43
N ILE A 56 4.83 -11.53 -11.60
CA ILE A 56 4.88 -11.79 -10.17
C ILE A 56 4.46 -10.54 -9.40
N VAL A 57 3.98 -10.73 -8.18
CA VAL A 57 3.73 -9.61 -7.26
C VAL A 57 5.06 -8.95 -6.90
N CYS A 58 5.11 -7.61 -6.93
CA CYS A 58 6.32 -6.87 -6.59
C CYS A 58 6.79 -7.25 -5.15
N PRO A 59 8.02 -7.76 -4.97
CA PRO A 59 8.49 -8.22 -3.67
C PRO A 59 8.70 -7.07 -2.66
N ARG A 60 8.82 -5.83 -3.14
CA ARG A 60 9.10 -4.66 -2.30
C ARG A 60 7.84 -4.05 -1.68
N CYS A 61 6.79 -3.90 -2.47
CA CYS A 61 5.53 -3.29 -2.01
C CYS A 61 4.37 -4.28 -1.91
N LEU A 62 4.60 -5.55 -2.24
CA LEU A 62 3.59 -6.63 -2.21
C LEU A 62 2.30 -6.26 -2.97
N GLY A 63 2.45 -5.49 -4.06
CA GLY A 63 1.31 -5.05 -4.89
C GLY A 63 0.62 -3.76 -4.44
N ILE A 64 1.04 -3.13 -3.35
CA ILE A 64 0.44 -1.88 -2.84
C ILE A 64 0.72 -0.69 -3.76
N GLY A 65 1.83 -0.69 -4.49
CA GLY A 65 2.23 0.40 -5.39
C GLY A 65 2.82 1.63 -4.70
N SER A 66 2.97 1.61 -3.37
CA SER A 66 3.67 2.63 -2.60
C SER A 66 4.50 1.98 -1.48
N ILE A 67 5.52 2.71 -1.00
CA ILE A 67 6.41 2.29 0.08
C ILE A 67 6.40 3.41 1.12
N ARG A 68 6.40 3.05 2.41
CA ARG A 68 6.42 4.03 3.49
C ARG A 68 7.70 4.87 3.45
N SER A 69 7.58 6.15 3.78
CA SER A 69 8.73 7.05 3.93
C SER A 69 9.61 6.63 5.10
N VAL A 70 10.88 7.05 5.07
CA VAL A 70 11.87 6.70 6.10
C VAL A 70 11.41 7.17 7.49
N GLU A 71 10.87 8.38 7.59
CA GLU A 71 10.38 8.98 8.84
C GLU A 71 9.19 8.20 9.40
N SER A 72 8.25 7.82 8.53
CA SER A 72 7.08 7.02 8.91
C SER A 72 7.48 5.64 9.41
N MET A 73 8.43 4.98 8.73
CA MET A 73 8.95 3.68 9.16
C MET A 73 9.72 3.81 10.47
N ALA A 74 10.57 4.83 10.62
CA ALA A 74 11.34 5.06 11.84
C ALA A 74 10.43 5.23 13.06
N LEU A 75 9.38 6.06 12.96
CA LEU A 75 8.43 6.24 14.06
C LEU A 75 7.66 4.95 14.39
N ALA A 76 7.31 4.16 13.38
CA ALA A 76 6.66 2.86 13.61
C ALA A 76 7.59 1.90 14.35
N VAL A 77 8.87 1.85 13.97
CA VAL A 77 9.90 1.04 14.65
C VAL A 77 10.08 1.49 16.10
N LEU A 78 10.16 2.80 16.37
CA LEU A 78 10.30 3.29 17.74
C LEU A 78 9.10 2.91 18.62
N ARG A 79 7.88 2.93 18.07
CA ARG A 79 6.70 2.45 18.81
C ARG A 79 6.80 0.96 19.15
N LEU A 80 7.21 0.13 18.18
CA LEU A 80 7.42 -1.31 18.40
C LEU A 80 8.49 -1.56 19.46
N ILE A 81 9.63 -0.85 19.42
CA ILE A 81 10.66 -0.95 20.46
C ILE A 81 10.08 -0.57 21.84
N GLY A 82 9.32 0.53 21.91
CA GLY A 82 8.67 0.96 23.14
C GLY A 82 7.61 -0.03 23.67
N GLU A 83 6.97 -0.81 22.81
CA GLU A 83 6.07 -1.90 23.19
C GLU A 83 6.84 -3.09 23.78
N GLU A 84 7.94 -3.50 23.14
CA GLU A 84 8.79 -4.60 23.60
C GLU A 84 9.48 -4.29 24.94
N LEU A 85 9.85 -3.03 25.17
CA LEU A 85 10.43 -2.57 26.44
C LEU A 85 9.47 -2.63 27.63
N ARG A 86 8.15 -2.62 27.38
CA ARG A 86 7.14 -2.72 28.45
C ARG A 86 6.86 -4.16 28.86
N LYS A 87 7.36 -5.15 28.12
CA LYS A 87 7.18 -6.57 28.47
C LYS A 87 8.12 -6.94 29.61
N GLU A 88 7.64 -7.81 30.50
CA GLU A 88 8.46 -8.35 31.59
C GLU A 88 9.55 -9.29 31.03
N ARG A 89 10.74 -9.27 31.63
CA ARG A 89 11.89 -10.14 31.31
C ARG A 89 12.55 -9.92 29.94
N THR A 90 12.35 -8.78 29.30
CA THR A 90 13.14 -8.39 28.11
C THR A 90 14.52 -7.92 28.57
N THR A 91 15.60 -8.56 28.10
CA THR A 91 17.00 -8.15 28.41
C THR A 91 17.70 -7.52 27.21
N LYS A 92 17.27 -7.87 25.99
CA LYS A 92 17.86 -7.39 24.75
C LYS A 92 16.80 -7.26 23.66
N ILE A 93 16.86 -6.18 22.90
CA ILE A 93 16.04 -5.96 21.70
C ILE A 93 16.98 -5.82 20.51
N ILE A 94 16.74 -6.60 19.45
CA ILE A 94 17.50 -6.53 18.20
C ILE A 94 16.55 -6.05 17.10
N ALA A 95 16.80 -4.86 16.56
CA ALA A 95 16.02 -4.26 15.48
C ALA A 95 16.83 -4.28 14.17
N GLN A 96 16.43 -5.14 13.23
CA GLN A 96 17.02 -5.17 11.89
C GLN A 96 16.27 -4.21 10.96
N LEU A 97 16.96 -3.21 10.42
CA LEU A 97 16.35 -2.11 9.69
C LEU A 97 17.09 -1.80 8.38
N PRO A 98 16.42 -1.21 7.38
CA PRO A 98 17.11 -0.61 6.24
C PRO A 98 18.08 0.49 6.70
N VAL A 99 19.22 0.60 6.01
CA VAL A 99 20.31 1.55 6.35
C VAL A 99 19.79 2.99 6.51
N ASP A 100 18.90 3.42 5.63
CA ASP A 100 18.33 4.78 5.65
C ASP A 100 17.53 5.03 6.94
N VAL A 101 16.77 4.03 7.40
CA VAL A 101 15.97 4.12 8.63
C VAL A 101 16.88 4.10 9.85
N ALA A 102 17.88 3.22 9.87
CA ALA A 102 18.85 3.17 10.97
C ALA A 102 19.60 4.50 11.10
N THR A 103 20.06 5.05 9.98
CA THR A 103 20.75 6.35 9.92
C THR A 103 19.86 7.48 10.43
N PHE A 104 18.58 7.49 10.04
CA PHE A 104 17.61 8.47 10.53
C PHE A 104 17.41 8.36 12.05
N LEU A 105 17.32 7.14 12.59
CA LEU A 105 17.16 6.92 14.03
C LEU A 105 18.38 7.38 14.83
N PHE A 106 19.59 7.07 14.38
CA PHE A 106 20.82 7.44 15.08
C PHE A 106 21.16 8.93 15.03
N ASN A 107 20.68 9.65 14.02
CA ASN A 107 20.91 11.09 13.88
C ASN A 107 19.74 11.91 14.42
N GLU A 108 18.57 11.80 13.78
CA GLU A 108 17.42 12.67 14.04
C GLU A 108 16.62 12.28 15.29
N LYS A 109 16.70 11.00 15.72
CA LYS A 109 15.99 10.48 16.90
C LYS A 109 16.91 9.97 18.01
N ARG A 110 18.17 10.43 18.01
CA ARG A 110 19.20 10.01 18.97
C ARG A 110 18.79 10.21 20.42
N GLU A 111 18.17 11.34 20.73
CA GLU A 111 17.77 11.67 22.11
C GLU A 111 16.68 10.73 22.63
N TRP A 112 15.82 10.27 21.73
CA TRP A 112 14.77 9.32 22.07
C TRP A 112 15.35 7.94 22.40
N LEU A 113 16.33 7.46 21.60
CA LEU A 113 17.05 6.22 21.87
C LEU A 113 17.76 6.27 23.23
N ARG A 114 18.47 7.36 23.53
CA ARG A 114 19.12 7.58 24.84
C ARG A 114 18.13 7.58 26.00
N THR A 115 16.95 8.16 25.79
CA THR A 115 15.90 8.19 26.81
C THR A 115 15.37 6.78 27.11
N LEU A 116 15.29 5.92 26.10
CA LEU A 116 14.90 4.53 26.32
C LEU A 116 15.96 3.73 27.08
N GLU A 117 17.22 3.81 26.64
CA GLU A 117 18.35 3.12 27.28
C GLU A 117 18.57 3.58 28.72
N SER A 118 18.37 4.87 29.02
CA SER A 118 18.53 5.36 30.41
C SER A 118 17.40 4.95 31.34
N LYS A 119 16.21 4.66 30.81
CA LYS A 119 15.02 4.27 31.59
C LYS A 119 14.90 2.76 31.79
N THR A 120 15.63 1.97 31.04
CA THR A 120 15.48 0.52 31.00
C THR A 120 16.84 -0.16 31.03
N GLU A 121 17.00 -1.24 31.79
CA GLU A 121 18.24 -2.05 31.79
C GLU A 121 18.32 -2.99 30.56
N VAL A 122 17.71 -2.60 29.44
CA VAL A 122 17.57 -3.41 28.23
C VAL A 122 18.58 -2.95 27.19
N GLU A 123 19.36 -3.89 26.66
CA GLU A 123 20.30 -3.62 25.59
C GLU A 123 19.56 -3.48 24.24
N LEU A 124 19.65 -2.30 23.60
CA LEU A 124 19.10 -2.08 22.26
C LEU A 124 20.20 -2.20 21.20
N LEU A 125 20.05 -3.15 20.29
CA LEU A 125 20.95 -3.36 19.15
C LEU A 125 20.20 -3.10 17.84
N ILE A 126 20.62 -2.08 17.09
CA ILE A 126 20.07 -1.79 15.75
C ILE A 126 21.08 -2.31 14.71
N VAL A 127 20.63 -3.16 13.79
CA VAL A 127 21.42 -3.80 12.74
C VAL A 127 20.91 -3.39 11.36
#